data_AF-A0A497BKT1-F1
#
_entry.id   AF-A0A497BKT1-F1
#
_cell.length_a   1.000
_cell.length_b   1.000
_cell.length_c   1.000
_cell.angle_alpha   90.00
_cell.angle_beta   90.00
_cell.angle_gamma   90.00
#
_symmetry.space_group_name_H-M   'P 1'
#
loop_
_entity.id
_entity.type
_entity.pdbx_description
1 polymer ?
#
loop_
_entity_poly.entity_id
_entity_poly.type
_entity_poly.pdbx_seq_one_letter_code
_entity_poly.pdbx_strand_id
1 'polypeptide(L)'
;DTWLNPDLPDETWQEADLVHLQGPLTPDRLLFRFDLTGLPADATVLSATLTLRVELWGEESFPGAAVAYRVLTPWEPATATYDAPWSTPGLASGVDYDPTPLDIAPVPDEGYLTLDVTRAVVAWRERGEPNYGLVVMMSEDSHNQAHHWVYLSEQPDPADRPTLRIACEANQ
;
A
#
# COMPACT_ATOMS: atom_id res chain seq x y z
N ASP A 1 -2.36 9.31 0.54
CA ASP A 1 -1.40 8.21 0.21
C ASP A 1 -0.39 8.79 -0.78
N THR A 2 0.45 8.00 -1.46
CA THR A 2 1.24 8.49 -2.60
C THR A 2 1.75 7.31 -3.45
N TRP A 3 2.29 7.64 -4.62
CA TRP A 3 2.92 6.69 -5.56
C TRP A 3 4.38 7.06 -5.79
N LEU A 4 5.24 6.05 -5.76
CA LEU A 4 6.64 6.20 -6.14
C LEU A 4 6.84 5.62 -7.52
N ASN A 5 6.98 6.52 -8.49
CA ASN A 5 7.13 6.19 -9.89
C ASN A 5 8.63 6.07 -10.26
N PRO A 6 9.12 4.88 -10.67
CA PRO A 6 10.51 4.75 -11.13
C PRO A 6 10.81 5.50 -12.44
N ASP A 7 9.79 5.78 -13.27
CA ASP A 7 9.96 6.48 -14.55
C ASP A 7 10.10 8.01 -14.38
N LEU A 8 9.61 8.55 -13.25
CA LEU A 8 9.70 9.95 -12.85
C LEU A 8 10.17 10.04 -11.38
N PRO A 9 11.43 9.66 -11.10
CA PRO A 9 11.86 9.27 -9.76
C PRO A 9 12.04 10.42 -8.76
N ASP A 10 12.06 11.66 -9.24
CA ASP A 10 12.15 12.90 -8.48
C ASP A 10 10.80 13.62 -8.32
N GLU A 11 9.72 13.08 -8.89
CA GLU A 11 8.38 13.65 -8.78
C GLU A 11 7.61 13.11 -7.57
N THR A 12 6.70 13.94 -7.06
CA THR A 12 5.79 13.62 -5.95
C THR A 12 4.37 13.46 -6.48
N TRP A 13 3.62 12.48 -5.98
CA TRP A 13 2.30 12.11 -6.50
C TRP A 13 1.20 12.18 -5.44
N GLN A 14 1.36 13.02 -4.42
CA GLN A 14 0.38 13.14 -3.32
C GLN A 14 -1.00 13.68 -3.71
N GLU A 15 -1.12 14.31 -4.88
CA GLU A 15 -2.41 14.83 -5.38
C GLU A 15 -3.01 13.93 -6.48
N ALA A 16 -2.39 12.79 -6.78
CA ALA A 16 -2.89 11.87 -7.79
C ALA A 16 -4.10 11.11 -7.25
N ASP A 17 -5.14 11.00 -8.07
CA ASP A 17 -6.31 10.18 -7.77
C ASP A 17 -6.21 8.77 -8.37
N LEU A 18 -5.45 8.60 -9.45
CA LEU A 18 -5.26 7.33 -10.15
C LEU A 18 -3.79 7.15 -10.52
N VAL A 19 -3.20 6.00 -10.18
CA VAL A 19 -1.78 5.72 -10.38
C VAL A 19 -1.54 4.31 -10.87
N HIS A 20 -0.40 4.12 -11.53
CA HIS A 20 -0.05 2.85 -12.13
C HIS A 20 0.56 1.89 -11.10
N LEU A 21 0.27 0.60 -11.27
CA LEU A 21 0.89 -0.49 -10.54
C LEU A 21 1.45 -1.52 -11.53
N GLN A 22 2.77 -1.54 -11.66
CA GLN A 22 3.56 -2.55 -12.38
C GLN A 22 4.76 -3.04 -11.56
N GLY A 23 5.42 -4.07 -12.08
CA GLY A 23 6.66 -4.61 -11.54
C GLY A 23 6.78 -6.09 -11.91
N PRO A 24 7.89 -6.77 -11.55
CA PRO A 24 8.95 -6.28 -10.67
C PRO A 24 10.14 -5.58 -11.36
N LEU A 25 10.23 -5.52 -12.70
CA LEU A 25 11.37 -4.87 -13.38
C LEU A 25 11.44 -3.34 -13.16
N THR A 26 10.30 -2.65 -13.20
CA THR A 26 10.12 -1.21 -12.92
C THR A 26 9.12 -1.07 -11.78
N PRO A 27 9.52 -1.38 -10.54
CA PRO A 27 8.55 -1.78 -9.57
C PRO A 27 7.94 -0.53 -8.93
N ASP A 28 6.68 -0.24 -9.25
CA ASP A 28 5.91 0.82 -8.60
C ASP A 28 5.79 0.56 -7.10
N ARG A 29 5.68 1.63 -6.31
CA ARG A 29 5.37 1.54 -4.87
C ARG A 29 4.17 2.40 -4.57
N LEU A 30 3.14 1.81 -3.99
CA LEU A 30 2.00 2.53 -3.47
C LEU A 30 2.11 2.61 -1.96
N LEU A 31 2.16 3.82 -1.41
CA LEU A 31 2.31 4.06 0.02
C LEU A 31 1.00 4.53 0.64
N PHE A 32 0.51 3.78 1.64
CA PHE A 32 -0.74 4.09 2.34
C PHE A 32 -0.48 4.26 3.85
N ARG A 33 -0.95 5.37 4.43
CA ARG A 33 -0.91 5.59 5.88
C ARG A 33 -2.29 6.05 6.35
N PHE A 34 -2.88 5.30 7.26
CA PHE A 34 -4.20 5.58 7.83
C PHE A 34 -4.07 6.10 9.26
N ASP A 35 -4.93 7.05 9.63
CA ASP A 35 -5.08 7.50 11.02
C ASP A 35 -5.81 6.44 11.84
N LEU A 36 -5.20 6.03 12.95
CA LEU A 36 -5.71 5.00 13.87
C LEU A 36 -6.13 5.59 15.23
N THR A 37 -6.11 6.91 15.39
CA THR A 37 -6.45 7.58 16.66
C THR A 37 -7.90 7.35 17.09
N GLY A 38 -8.79 7.02 16.14
CA GLY A 38 -10.18 6.66 16.42
C GLY A 38 -10.40 5.28 17.05
N LEU A 39 -9.37 4.42 17.11
CA LEU A 39 -9.48 3.11 17.77
C LEU A 39 -9.39 3.26 19.29
N PRO A 40 -10.22 2.53 20.08
CA PRO A 40 -10.10 2.54 21.53
C PRO A 40 -8.69 2.16 21.98
N ALA A 41 -8.20 2.79 23.05
CA ALA A 41 -6.82 2.62 23.52
C ALA A 41 -6.52 1.15 23.89
N ASP A 42 -7.47 0.49 24.54
CA ASP A 42 -7.34 -0.89 25.04
C ASP A 42 -8.06 -1.91 24.15
N ALA A 43 -8.33 -1.57 22.89
CA ALA A 43 -8.95 -2.49 21.96
C ALA A 43 -7.95 -3.55 21.47
N THR A 44 -8.37 -4.81 21.53
CA THR A 44 -7.64 -5.93 20.91
C THR A 44 -8.01 -6.00 19.44
N VAL A 45 -7.02 -5.96 18.55
CA VAL A 45 -7.23 -6.02 17.09
C VAL A 45 -7.49 -7.47 16.69
N LEU A 46 -8.66 -7.74 16.11
CA LEU A 46 -9.03 -9.06 15.62
C LEU A 46 -8.67 -9.26 14.15
N SER A 47 -8.95 -8.25 13.33
CA SER A 47 -8.58 -8.24 11.92
C SER A 47 -8.41 -6.82 11.40
N ALA A 48 -7.56 -6.66 10.38
CA ALA A 48 -7.46 -5.44 9.61
C ALA A 48 -7.29 -5.77 8.13
N THR A 49 -8.10 -5.13 7.29
CA THR A 49 -8.15 -5.40 5.85
C THR A 49 -7.96 -4.10 5.09
N LEU A 50 -6.91 -4.03 4.26
CA LEU A 50 -6.74 -2.99 3.26
C LEU A 50 -7.54 -3.37 2.02
N THR A 51 -8.32 -2.44 1.49
CA THR A 51 -9.05 -2.60 0.24
C THR A 51 -8.73 -1.45 -0.71
N LEU A 52 -8.33 -1.80 -1.92
CA LEU A 52 -7.96 -0.88 -3.00
C LEU A 52 -8.86 -1.13 -4.21
N ARG A 53 -9.40 -0.08 -4.81
CA ARG A 53 -10.06 -0.18 -6.11
C ARG A 53 -8.99 -0.25 -7.20
N VAL A 54 -9.16 -1.21 -8.11
CA VAL A 54 -8.27 -1.44 -9.25
C VAL A 54 -9.07 -1.57 -10.54
N GLU A 55 -8.44 -1.21 -11.65
CA GLU A 55 -8.92 -1.47 -13.01
C GLU A 55 -7.73 -1.73 -13.96
N LEU A 56 -8.03 -2.24 -15.15
CA LEU A 56 -7.01 -2.46 -16.17
C LEU A 56 -6.41 -1.13 -16.63
N TRP A 57 -5.09 -1.12 -16.84
CA TRP A 57 -4.42 0.02 -17.47
C TRP A 57 -4.86 0.22 -18.94
N GLY A 58 -5.20 -0.88 -19.62
CA GLY A 58 -5.66 -0.95 -21.01
C GLY A 58 -6.81 -1.95 -21.21
N GLU A 59 -6.85 -2.64 -22.35
CA GLU A 59 -7.90 -3.64 -22.63
C GLU A 59 -7.67 -5.00 -21.93
N GLU A 60 -6.42 -5.33 -21.63
CA GLU A 60 -6.01 -6.55 -20.94
C GLU A 60 -4.76 -6.32 -20.09
N SER A 61 -4.55 -7.20 -19.12
CA SER A 61 -3.36 -7.26 -18.26
C SER A 61 -3.00 -8.73 -18.06
N PHE A 62 -1.70 -9.02 -17.91
CA PHE A 62 -1.30 -10.38 -17.57
C PHE A 62 -1.53 -10.66 -16.08
N PRO A 63 -1.78 -11.93 -15.70
CA PRO A 63 -1.94 -12.29 -14.30
C PRO A 63 -0.71 -11.90 -13.46
N GLY A 64 -0.96 -11.30 -12.30
CA GLY A 64 0.05 -10.96 -11.32
C GLY A 64 -0.53 -10.84 -9.91
N ALA A 65 0.35 -10.71 -8.93
CA ALA A 65 -0.03 -10.62 -7.53
C ALA A 65 0.64 -9.43 -6.83
N ALA A 66 -0.17 -8.67 -6.11
CA ALA A 66 0.30 -7.59 -5.25
C ALA A 66 0.61 -8.13 -3.84
N VAL A 67 1.60 -7.51 -3.20
CA VAL A 67 2.03 -7.81 -1.84
C VAL A 67 2.04 -6.54 -1.00
N ALA A 68 1.59 -6.66 0.25
CA ALA A 68 1.73 -5.59 1.24
C ALA A 68 2.88 -5.87 2.20
N TYR A 69 3.64 -4.82 2.52
CA TYR A 69 4.61 -4.82 3.61
C TYR A 69 4.41 -3.61 4.52
N ARG A 70 4.93 -3.71 5.74
CA ARG A 70 4.96 -2.59 6.68
C ARG A 70 6.16 -1.70 6.40
N VAL A 71 5.94 -0.40 6.31
CA VAL A 71 7.01 0.60 6.13
C VAL A 71 7.67 0.87 7.49
N LEU A 72 8.99 1.00 7.47
CA LEU A 72 9.85 1.23 8.64
C LEU A 72 10.50 2.62 8.63
N THR A 73 10.59 3.27 7.47
CA THR A 73 11.13 4.63 7.32
C THR A 73 10.01 5.66 7.32
N PRO A 74 10.11 6.76 8.10
CA PRO A 74 9.13 7.84 8.07
C PRO A 74 9.11 8.52 6.70
N TRP A 75 7.93 8.94 6.27
CA TRP A 75 7.73 9.65 5.01
C TRP A 75 6.55 10.60 5.11
N GLU A 76 6.53 11.59 4.21
CA GLU A 76 5.41 12.50 4.02
C GLU A 76 5.02 12.50 2.54
N PRO A 77 3.71 12.45 2.21
CA PRO A 77 3.26 12.35 0.82
C PRO A 77 3.86 13.45 -0.08
N ALA A 78 3.94 14.68 0.42
CA ALA A 78 4.40 15.84 -0.34
C ALA A 78 5.92 15.89 -0.59
N THR A 79 6.71 14.96 -0.04
CA THR A 79 8.17 14.91 -0.25
C THR A 79 8.70 13.52 -0.56
N ALA A 80 7.86 12.49 -0.50
CA ALA A 80 8.22 11.14 -0.88
C ALA A 80 8.25 11.02 -2.41
N THR A 81 9.39 10.61 -2.94
CA THR A 81 9.61 10.32 -4.36
C THR A 81 10.17 8.90 -4.49
N TYR A 82 10.43 8.42 -5.71
CA TYR A 82 11.10 7.13 -5.85
C TYR A 82 12.52 7.14 -5.27
N ASP A 83 13.25 8.25 -5.39
CA ASP A 83 14.63 8.35 -4.91
C ASP A 83 14.77 8.65 -3.41
N ALA A 84 13.77 9.26 -2.76
CA ALA A 84 13.88 9.76 -1.38
C ALA A 84 12.57 9.58 -0.59
N PRO A 85 12.62 9.42 0.75
CA PRO A 85 13.78 9.54 1.66
C PRO A 85 14.50 8.20 1.95
N TRP A 86 14.37 7.23 1.05
CA TRP A 86 14.75 5.84 1.27
C TRP A 86 16.26 5.61 1.31
N SER A 87 16.66 4.46 1.86
CA SER A 87 18.06 4.02 1.86
C SER A 87 18.54 3.64 0.46
N THR A 88 17.63 3.22 -0.42
CA THR A 88 17.83 3.05 -1.86
C THR A 88 16.56 3.45 -2.61
N PRO A 89 16.64 3.88 -3.88
CA PRO A 89 15.45 4.17 -4.68
C PRO A 89 14.42 3.04 -4.63
N GLY A 90 13.15 3.37 -4.41
CA GLY A 90 12.04 2.40 -4.33
C GLY A 90 11.95 1.59 -3.04
N LEU A 91 12.51 2.09 -1.92
CA LEU A 91 12.59 1.45 -0.60
C LEU A 91 13.49 0.20 -0.54
N ALA A 92 14.45 0.19 0.37
CA ALA A 92 15.30 -0.96 0.65
C ALA A 92 14.61 -1.99 1.55
N SER A 93 14.56 -3.25 1.10
CA SER A 93 14.07 -4.37 1.91
C SER A 93 14.91 -4.58 3.17
N GLY A 94 14.26 -4.77 4.33
CA GLY A 94 14.94 -4.95 5.61
C GLY A 94 15.45 -3.66 6.25
N VAL A 95 15.29 -2.52 5.58
CA VAL A 95 15.69 -1.20 6.10
C VAL A 95 14.50 -0.24 6.06
N ASP A 96 13.95 0.02 4.87
CA ASP A 96 12.83 0.95 4.69
C ASP A 96 11.46 0.26 4.79
N TYR A 97 11.39 -1.05 4.60
CA TYR A 97 10.22 -1.88 4.87
C TYR A 97 10.59 -3.24 5.46
N ASP A 98 9.67 -3.81 6.26
CA ASP A 98 9.81 -5.14 6.86
C ASP A 98 9.75 -6.20 5.75
N PRO A 99 10.76 -7.07 5.59
CA PRO A 99 10.81 -8.03 4.48
C PRO A 99 9.79 -9.16 4.64
N THR A 100 9.08 -9.24 5.76
CA THR A 100 8.02 -10.23 5.97
C THR A 100 6.73 -9.74 5.28
N PRO A 101 6.24 -10.42 4.23
CA PRO A 101 4.96 -10.05 3.60
C PRO A 101 3.85 -10.06 4.63
N LEU A 102 2.96 -9.07 4.60
CA LEU A 102 1.73 -9.06 5.38
C LEU A 102 0.71 -10.00 4.75
N ASP A 103 0.52 -9.85 3.44
CA ASP A 103 -0.34 -10.68 2.60
C ASP A 103 0.08 -10.55 1.13
N ILE A 104 -0.30 -11.53 0.31
CA ILE A 104 -0.09 -11.58 -1.14
C ILE A 104 -1.40 -12.01 -1.78
N ALA A 105 -1.91 -11.22 -2.72
CA ALA A 105 -3.19 -11.51 -3.40
C ALA A 105 -3.08 -11.28 -4.91
N PRO A 106 -3.77 -12.10 -5.74
CA PRO A 106 -3.87 -11.83 -7.17
C PRO A 106 -4.57 -10.48 -7.40
N VAL A 107 -4.06 -9.70 -8.33
CA VAL A 107 -4.70 -8.43 -8.73
C VAL A 107 -5.81 -8.78 -9.73
N PRO A 108 -7.08 -8.44 -9.44
CA PRO A 108 -8.15 -8.63 -10.42
C PRO A 108 -8.06 -7.59 -11.54
N ASP A 109 -8.55 -7.95 -12.72
CA ASP A 109 -8.64 -7.02 -13.86
C ASP A 109 -9.42 -5.75 -13.49
N GLU A 110 -10.54 -5.91 -12.78
CA GLU A 110 -11.33 -4.81 -12.25
C GLU A 110 -11.95 -5.18 -10.89
N GLY A 111 -12.10 -4.20 -10.01
CA GLY A 111 -12.82 -4.33 -8.75
C GLY A 111 -11.93 -4.04 -7.56
N TYR A 112 -11.93 -4.93 -6.57
CA TYR A 112 -11.28 -4.68 -5.29
C TYR A 112 -10.13 -5.66 -5.03
N LEU A 113 -8.91 -5.13 -4.93
CA LEU A 113 -7.78 -5.83 -4.34
C LEU A 113 -7.88 -5.74 -2.82
N THR A 114 -7.82 -6.88 -2.14
CA THR A 114 -7.95 -6.97 -0.68
C THR A 114 -6.75 -7.67 -0.08
N LEU A 115 -6.17 -7.07 0.96
CA LEU A 115 -4.95 -7.57 1.62
C LEU A 115 -5.15 -7.59 3.14
N ASP A 116 -4.83 -8.71 3.79
CA ASP A 116 -4.79 -8.81 5.26
C ASP A 116 -3.55 -8.09 5.81
N VAL A 117 -3.80 -7.05 6.60
CA VAL A 117 -2.76 -6.22 7.23
C VAL A 117 -2.89 -6.21 8.74
N THR A 118 -3.58 -7.21 9.30
CA THR A 118 -3.83 -7.36 10.75
C THR A 118 -2.54 -7.26 11.54
N ARG A 119 -1.47 -7.91 11.07
CA ARG A 119 -0.16 -7.88 11.73
C ARG A 119 0.46 -6.48 11.81
N ALA A 120 0.22 -5.62 10.82
CA ALA A 120 0.71 -4.24 10.86
C ALA A 120 -0.05 -3.42 11.91
N VAL A 121 -1.39 -3.54 11.94
CA VAL A 121 -2.21 -2.81 12.92
C VAL A 121 -1.93 -3.28 14.35
N VAL A 122 -1.74 -4.58 14.58
CA VAL A 122 -1.30 -5.13 15.88
C VAL A 122 0.06 -4.56 16.29
N ALA A 123 1.04 -4.50 15.37
CA ALA A 123 2.35 -3.92 15.67
C ALA A 123 2.24 -2.47 16.13
N TRP A 124 1.42 -1.66 15.46
CA TRP A 124 1.26 -0.25 15.80
C TRP A 124 0.47 -0.02 17.08
N ARG A 125 -0.63 -0.76 17.28
CA ARG A 125 -1.57 -0.51 18.39
C ARG A 125 -1.22 -1.25 19.67
N GLU A 126 -0.76 -2.49 19.57
CA GLU A 126 -0.55 -3.35 20.73
C GLU A 126 0.92 -3.45 21.14
N ARG A 127 1.84 -3.28 20.18
CA ARG A 127 3.30 -3.36 20.43
C ARG A 127 3.99 -2.00 20.51
N GLY A 128 3.25 -0.91 20.24
CA GLY A 128 3.76 0.46 20.31
C GLY A 128 4.77 0.80 19.21
N GLU A 129 4.78 0.07 18.11
CA GLU A 129 5.64 0.37 16.97
C GLU A 129 5.12 1.61 16.20
N PRO A 130 6.00 2.45 15.62
CA PRO A 130 5.54 3.59 14.82
C PRO A 130 4.69 3.16 13.61
N ASN A 131 3.60 3.90 13.37
CA ASN A 131 2.80 3.76 12.15
C ASN A 131 3.36 4.63 11.03
N TYR A 132 4.27 4.05 10.23
CA TYR A 132 4.71 4.64 8.95
C TYR A 132 3.92 4.10 7.76
N GLY A 133 2.85 3.35 7.99
CA GLY A 133 1.98 2.86 6.94
C GLY A 133 2.49 1.59 6.24
N LEU A 134 1.94 1.38 5.06
CA LEU A 134 2.07 0.19 4.25
C LEU A 134 2.65 0.55 2.89
N VAL A 135 3.42 -0.37 2.32
CA VAL A 135 3.79 -0.34 0.91
C VAL A 135 3.12 -1.51 0.19
N VAL A 136 2.45 -1.22 -0.93
CA VAL A 136 1.91 -2.22 -1.85
C VAL A 136 2.70 -2.16 -3.15
N MET A 137 3.11 -3.32 -3.63
CA MET A 137 3.87 -3.48 -4.88
C MET A 137 3.60 -4.85 -5.50
N MET A 138 3.99 -5.04 -6.75
CA MET A 138 3.92 -6.35 -7.40
C MET A 138 4.96 -7.30 -6.78
N SER A 139 4.52 -8.48 -6.32
CA SER A 139 5.40 -9.55 -5.83
C SER A 139 5.90 -10.43 -6.96
N GLU A 140 4.98 -10.80 -7.84
CA GLU A 140 5.16 -11.67 -8.98
C GLU A 140 4.26 -11.14 -10.08
N ASP A 141 4.74 -11.23 -11.31
CA ASP A 141 3.96 -10.89 -12.46
C ASP A 141 4.35 -11.80 -13.63
N SER A 142 3.41 -12.00 -14.55
CA SER A 142 3.69 -12.84 -15.71
C SER A 142 4.42 -12.00 -16.77
N HIS A 143 5.73 -12.16 -16.85
CA HIS A 143 6.60 -11.56 -17.87
C HIS A 143 6.77 -10.02 -17.83
N ASN A 144 6.62 -9.36 -16.67
CA ASN A 144 6.69 -7.90 -16.54
C ASN A 144 5.61 -7.17 -17.37
N GLN A 145 4.40 -7.73 -17.39
CA GLN A 145 3.27 -7.29 -18.20
C GLN A 145 1.94 -7.23 -17.41
N ALA A 146 1.99 -7.31 -16.07
CA ALA A 146 0.82 -6.99 -15.26
C ALA A 146 0.76 -5.46 -15.04
N HIS A 147 -0.28 -4.83 -15.57
CA HIS A 147 -0.49 -3.38 -15.54
C HIS A 147 -1.89 -3.05 -15.06
N HIS A 148 -1.98 -2.36 -13.93
CA HIS A 148 -3.26 -1.97 -13.34
C HIS A 148 -3.23 -0.49 -12.95
N TRP A 149 -4.38 0.16 -13.06
CA TRP A 149 -4.64 1.41 -12.37
C TRP A 149 -5.12 1.13 -10.95
N VAL A 150 -4.64 1.94 -10.00
CA VAL A 150 -5.05 1.90 -8.60
C VAL A 150 -5.51 3.28 -8.18
N TYR A 151 -6.66 3.31 -7.52
CA TYR A 151 -7.33 4.51 -7.05
C TYR A 151 -6.74 4.95 -5.70
N LEU A 152 -6.50 6.25 -5.55
CA LEU A 152 -5.88 6.90 -4.37
C LEU A 152 -6.86 7.81 -3.62
N SER A 153 -6.39 8.48 -2.56
CA SER A 153 -7.23 9.24 -1.63
C SER A 153 -7.96 10.43 -2.25
N GLU A 154 -7.45 10.94 -3.36
CA GLU A 154 -7.93 12.11 -4.10
C GLU A 154 -9.11 11.79 -5.01
N GLN A 155 -9.49 10.51 -5.13
CA GLN A 155 -10.61 10.08 -5.97
C GLN A 155 -11.91 10.82 -5.67
N PRO A 156 -12.59 11.38 -6.70
CA PRO A 156 -13.82 12.13 -6.49
C PRO A 156 -14.94 11.30 -5.85
N ASP A 157 -15.06 10.02 -6.20
CA ASP A 157 -16.00 9.10 -5.57
C ASP A 157 -15.38 8.49 -4.30
N PRO A 158 -15.90 8.78 -3.09
CA PRO A 158 -15.40 8.18 -1.86
C PRO A 158 -15.50 6.66 -1.81
N ALA A 159 -16.35 6.03 -2.62
CA ALA A 159 -16.50 4.58 -2.65
C ALA A 159 -15.29 3.87 -3.28
N ASP A 160 -14.53 4.56 -4.15
CA ASP A 160 -13.37 3.98 -4.83
C ASP A 160 -12.03 4.29 -4.12
N ARG A 161 -12.07 5.11 -3.06
CA ARG A 161 -10.86 5.45 -2.28
C ARG A 161 -10.34 4.23 -1.49
N PRO A 162 -9.02 4.17 -1.23
CA PRO A 162 -8.43 3.18 -0.33
C PRO A 162 -9.10 3.17 1.05
N THR A 163 -9.42 1.98 1.56
CA THR A 163 -9.99 1.83 2.90
C THR A 163 -9.23 0.83 3.75
N LEU A 164 -9.15 1.11 5.05
CA LEU A 164 -8.68 0.19 6.07
C LEU A 164 -9.83 -0.14 7.01
N ARG A 165 -10.34 -1.37 6.94
CA ARG A 165 -11.39 -1.86 7.85
C ARG A 165 -10.74 -2.64 8.99
N ILE A 166 -11.03 -2.25 10.22
CA ILE A 166 -10.48 -2.88 11.42
C ILE A 166 -11.64 -3.43 12.26
N ALA A 167 -11.56 -4.71 12.61
CA ALA A 167 -12.42 -5.31 13.63
C ALA A 167 -11.62 -5.42 14.93
N CYS A 168 -12.22 -4.99 16.04
CA CYS A 168 -11.59 -5.02 17.35
C CYS A 168 -12.59 -5.33 18.46
N GLU A 169 -12.10 -5.90 19.54
CA GLU A 169 -12.85 -6.09 20.78
C GLU A 169 -12.37 -5.07 21.83
N ALA A 170 -13.31 -4.36 22.46
CA ALA A 170 -12.99 -3.51 23.58
C ALA A 170 -12.81 -4.37 24.84
N ASN A 171 -11.67 -4.23 25.51
CA ASN A 171 -11.50 -4.81 26.83
C ASN A 171 -12.37 -4.01 27.83
N GLN A 172 -13.27 -4.71 28.53
CA GLN A 172 -14.16 -4.14 29.56
C GLN A 172 -13.43 -3.79 30.85
#